data_AF-A0A8S2SMN0-F1
#
_entry.id   AF-A0A8S2SMN0-F1
#
_cell.length_a   1.000
_cell.length_b   1.000
_cell.length_c   1.000
_cell.angle_alpha   90.00
_cell.angle_beta   90.00
_cell.angle_gamma   90.00
#
_symmetry.space_group_name_H-M   'P 1'
#
loop_
_entity.id
_entity.type
_entity.pdbx_description
1 polymer ?
#
loop_
_entity_poly.entity_id
_entity_poly.type
_entity_poly.pdbx_seq_one_letter_code
_entity_poly.pdbx_strand_id
1 'polypeptide(L)'
;ANVDDLILLFKRAPNLIKLYVEISTFSSSKSYEYVTYAAMPKKLTDFHVQTNNQKALTFEGLFIIMIHIPTIKRLSLDIETYDIDYGDGLCWVLLISRLPNLKSLCFRIRIWI
;
A
#
# COMPACT_ATOMS: atom_id res chain seq x y z
N ALA A 1 -2.56 -1.41 12.74
CA ALA A 1 -1.12 -1.66 12.49
C ALA A 1 -0.49 -0.40 11.90
N ASN A 2 0.80 -0.15 12.14
CA ASN A 2 1.59 0.86 11.44
C ASN A 2 2.26 0.24 10.19
N VAL A 3 2.77 1.05 9.26
CA VAL A 3 3.50 0.57 8.08
C VAL A 3 4.78 -0.21 8.45
N ASP A 4 5.44 0.13 9.56
CA ASP A 4 6.58 -0.66 10.04
C ASP A 4 6.19 -2.11 10.41
N ASP A 5 4.99 -2.30 10.96
CA ASP A 5 4.45 -3.64 11.29
C ASP A 5 4.22 -4.45 10.01
N LEU A 6 3.83 -3.77 8.91
CA LEU A 6 3.64 -4.39 7.60
C LEU A 6 4.98 -4.92 7.05
N ILE A 7 6.05 -4.15 7.15
CA ILE A 7 7.40 -4.58 6.73
C ILE A 7 7.86 -5.77 7.58
N LEU A 8 7.62 -5.74 8.89
CA LEU A 8 7.95 -6.86 9.78
C LEU A 8 7.18 -8.13 9.39
N LEU A 9 5.90 -7.99 9.03
CA LEU A 9 5.08 -9.09 8.53
C LEU A 9 5.68 -9.68 7.25
N PHE A 10 6.10 -8.84 6.30
CA PHE A 10 6.72 -9.29 5.05
C PHE A 10 8.01 -10.10 5.28
N LYS A 11 8.85 -9.65 6.22
CA LYS A 11 10.06 -10.38 6.64
C LYS A 11 9.73 -11.74 7.26
N ARG A 12 8.67 -11.81 8.09
CA ARG A 12 8.26 -13.05 8.78
C ARG A 12 7.51 -14.03 7.87
N ALA A 13 6.85 -13.53 6.83
CA ALA A 13 6.04 -14.32 5.90
C ALA A 13 6.49 -14.11 4.45
N PRO A 14 7.70 -14.55 4.06
CA PRO A 14 8.24 -14.31 2.71
C PRO A 14 7.45 -15.01 1.58
N ASN A 15 6.67 -16.04 1.93
CA ASN A 15 5.84 -16.79 0.99
C ASN A 15 4.38 -16.32 0.96
N LEU A 16 4.06 -15.20 1.60
CA LEU A 16 2.70 -14.64 1.65
C LEU A 16 2.18 -14.37 0.24
N ILE A 17 1.04 -14.97 -0.10
CA ILE A 17 0.40 -14.82 -1.43
C ILE A 17 -0.71 -13.77 -1.39
N LYS A 18 -1.42 -13.69 -0.25
CA LYS A 18 -2.52 -12.77 -0.02
C LYS A 18 -2.35 -12.06 1.31
N LEU A 19 -2.65 -10.77 1.35
CA LEU A 19 -2.64 -10.01 2.58
C LEU A 19 -3.78 -9.01 2.61
N TYR A 20 -4.48 -9.01 3.73
CA TYR A 20 -5.55 -8.09 4.05
C TYR A 20 -5.12 -7.39 5.34
N VAL A 21 -4.92 -6.08 5.27
CA VAL A 21 -4.40 -5.30 6.39
C VAL A 21 -5.27 -4.07 6.65
N GLU A 22 -5.49 -3.80 7.93
CA GLU A 22 -6.02 -2.52 8.38
C GLU A 22 -4.87 -1.66 8.96
N ILE A 23 -4.69 -0.48 8.38
CA ILE A 23 -3.72 0.52 8.81
C ILE A 23 -4.49 1.61 9.57
N SER A 24 -4.20 1.74 10.85
CA SER A 24 -4.96 2.61 11.77
C SER A 24 -4.18 3.86 12.17
N THR A 25 -2.86 3.84 11.98
CA THR A 25 -1.95 4.93 12.31
C THR A 25 -0.81 4.97 11.30
N PHE A 26 -0.43 6.17 10.89
CA PHE A 26 0.78 6.42 10.10
C PHE A 26 1.78 7.18 10.97
N SER A 27 2.94 6.58 11.27
CA SER A 27 4.04 7.32 11.87
C SER A 27 4.93 7.85 10.76
N SER A 28 5.01 9.17 10.57
CA SER A 28 5.90 9.83 9.60
C SER A 28 7.39 9.77 10.01
N SER A 29 7.76 8.88 10.93
CA SER A 29 9.08 8.81 11.56
C SER A 29 10.15 8.24 10.63
N LYS A 30 10.41 8.87 9.48
CA LYS A 30 11.56 8.64 8.56
C LYS A 30 11.89 7.17 8.19
N SER A 31 11.13 6.15 8.59
CA SER A 31 11.51 4.75 8.54
C SER A 31 11.20 4.06 7.21
N TYR A 32 11.14 4.82 6.11
CA TYR A 32 11.17 4.24 4.77
C TYR A 32 12.55 3.64 4.41
N GLU A 33 13.60 3.93 5.19
CA GLU A 33 14.95 3.38 5.02
C GLU A 33 15.00 1.84 5.08
N TYR A 34 13.95 1.18 5.60
CA TYR A 34 13.89 -0.28 5.70
C TYR A 34 13.14 -0.98 4.56
N VAL A 35 12.47 -0.22 3.67
CA VAL A 35 11.78 -0.75 2.48
C VAL A 35 12.84 -1.12 1.44
N THR A 36 13.51 -2.24 1.66
CA THR A 36 14.45 -2.83 0.71
C THR A 36 13.76 -3.91 -0.09
N TYR A 37 14.12 -4.07 -1.37
CA TYR A 37 13.61 -5.15 -2.23
C TYR A 37 13.75 -6.55 -1.58
N ALA A 38 14.78 -6.75 -0.74
CA ALA A 38 15.01 -8.00 -0.03
C ALA A 38 13.97 -8.29 1.08
N ALA A 39 13.43 -7.26 1.74
CA ALA A 39 12.46 -7.40 2.82
C ALA A 39 11.01 -7.56 2.33
N MET A 40 10.78 -7.38 1.03
CA MET A 40 9.45 -7.33 0.42
C MET A 40 8.95 -8.72 0.03
N PRO A 41 7.63 -8.97 0.10
CA PRO A 41 7.06 -10.29 -0.12
C PRO A 41 7.07 -10.62 -1.61
N LYS A 42 7.91 -11.58 -2.00
CA LYS A 42 8.14 -11.92 -3.42
C LYS A 42 6.99 -12.70 -4.08
N LYS A 43 6.02 -13.15 -3.29
CA LYS A 43 4.89 -13.97 -3.76
C LYS A 43 3.54 -13.29 -3.57
N LEU A 44 3.50 -12.08 -3.03
CA LEU A 44 2.26 -11.37 -2.77
C LEU A 44 1.63 -10.98 -4.10
N THR A 45 0.40 -11.45 -4.33
CA THR A 45 -0.35 -11.21 -5.57
C THR A 45 -1.71 -10.57 -5.32
N ASP A 46 -2.26 -10.72 -4.12
CA ASP A 46 -3.54 -10.13 -3.71
C ASP A 46 -3.30 -9.29 -2.45
N PHE A 47 -3.47 -7.97 -2.57
CA PHE A 47 -3.23 -7.06 -1.48
C PHE A 47 -4.43 -6.15 -1.26
N HIS A 48 -4.98 -6.21 -0.04
CA HIS A 48 -6.07 -5.38 0.40
C HIS A 48 -5.63 -4.50 1.56
N VAL A 49 -5.84 -3.20 1.43
CA VAL A 49 -5.55 -2.20 2.46
C VAL A 49 -6.83 -1.49 2.83
N GLN A 50 -7.09 -1.44 4.13
CA GLN A 50 -8.16 -0.67 4.74
C GLN A 50 -7.58 0.38 5.67
N THR A 51 -8.14 1.59 5.70
CA THR A 51 -7.87 2.57 6.76
C THR A 51 -9.15 2.91 7.52
N ASN A 52 -9.00 3.16 8.82
CA ASN A 52 -10.09 3.62 9.69
C ASN A 52 -9.86 5.05 10.23
N ASN A 53 -8.81 5.71 9.72
CA ASN A 53 -8.35 7.01 10.16
C ASN A 53 -7.83 7.79 8.94
N GLN A 54 -8.29 9.02 8.77
CA GLN A 54 -8.05 9.86 7.60
C GLN A 54 -6.58 10.30 7.44
N LYS A 55 -5.73 10.05 8.43
CA LYS A 55 -4.29 10.34 8.39
C LYS A 55 -3.43 9.06 8.39
N ALA A 56 -4.05 7.88 8.27
CA ALA A 56 -3.36 6.60 8.45
C ALA A 56 -2.54 6.12 7.24
N LEU A 57 -2.75 6.67 6.06
CA LEU A 57 -1.95 6.33 4.89
C LEU A 57 -2.02 7.43 3.83
N THR A 58 -0.90 8.11 3.59
CA THR A 58 -0.77 9.02 2.44
C THR A 58 -0.64 8.24 1.14
N PHE A 59 -0.94 8.88 0.02
CA PHE A 59 -0.76 8.28 -1.30
C PHE A 59 0.71 7.95 -1.55
N GLU A 60 1.63 8.86 -1.19
CA GLU A 60 3.06 8.62 -1.27
C GLU A 60 3.48 7.37 -0.47
N GLY A 61 2.95 7.19 0.74
CA GLY A 61 3.20 6.01 1.57
C GLY A 61 2.73 4.72 0.89
N LEU A 62 1.52 4.73 0.33
CA LEU A 62 1.02 3.60 -0.47
C LEU A 62 1.94 3.34 -1.67
N PHE A 63 2.31 4.38 -2.41
CA PHE A 63 3.15 4.28 -3.59
C PHE A 63 4.49 3.61 -3.27
N ILE A 64 5.20 4.07 -2.24
CA ILE A 64 6.49 3.51 -1.82
C ILE A 64 6.38 2.02 -1.50
N ILE A 65 5.32 1.58 -0.81
CA ILE A 65 5.11 0.16 -0.50
C ILE A 65 4.88 -0.62 -1.79
N MET A 66 4.02 -0.11 -2.68
CA MET A 66 3.55 -0.83 -3.88
C MET A 66 4.63 -1.02 -4.94
N ILE A 67 5.47 -0.02 -5.20
CA ILE A 67 6.51 -0.14 -6.22
C ILE A 67 7.53 -1.25 -5.93
N HIS A 68 7.66 -1.66 -4.66
CA HIS A 68 8.56 -2.74 -4.26
C HIS A 68 7.89 -4.13 -4.27
N ILE A 69 6.62 -4.21 -4.68
CA ILE A 69 5.86 -5.47 -4.79
C ILE A 69 5.27 -5.58 -6.20
N PRO A 70 6.09 -5.66 -7.26
CA PRO A 70 5.61 -5.69 -8.65
C PRO A 70 4.83 -6.96 -9.01
N THR A 71 4.75 -7.94 -8.10
CA THR A 71 4.01 -9.20 -8.27
C THR A 71 2.51 -9.05 -8.02
N ILE A 72 2.05 -7.90 -7.52
CA ILE A 72 0.63 -7.65 -7.25
C ILE A 72 -0.18 -7.80 -8.54
N LYS A 73 -1.22 -8.63 -8.47
CA LYS A 73 -2.22 -8.84 -9.52
C LYS A 73 -3.57 -8.23 -9.17
N ARG A 74 -3.90 -8.19 -7.88
CA ARG A 74 -5.10 -7.55 -7.35
C ARG A 74 -4.70 -6.58 -6.24
N LEU A 75 -5.05 -5.32 -6.42
CA LEU A 75 -4.96 -4.29 -5.40
C LEU A 75 -6.37 -3.85 -5.02
N SER A 76 -6.69 -3.92 -3.74
CA SER A 76 -7.96 -3.47 -3.19
C SER A 76 -7.72 -2.44 -2.09
N LEU A 77 -8.42 -1.31 -2.17
CA LEU A 77 -8.23 -0.19 -1.26
C LEU A 77 -9.59 0.24 -0.71
N ASP A 78 -9.74 0.26 0.61
CA ASP A 78 -10.87 0.88 1.31
C ASP A 78 -10.32 1.96 2.24
N ILE A 79 -10.23 3.19 1.74
CA ILE A 79 -9.43 4.26 2.34
C ILE A 79 -10.32 5.45 2.69
N GLU A 80 -10.26 5.88 3.95
CA GLU A 80 -10.65 7.22 4.35
C GLU A 80 -9.39 8.08 4.49
N THR A 81 -9.38 9.28 3.91
CA THR A 81 -8.19 10.13 3.86
C THR A 81 -8.49 11.63 3.74
N TYR A 82 -7.56 12.48 4.21
CA TYR A 82 -7.48 13.92 3.87
C TYR A 82 -6.53 14.21 2.70
N ASP A 83 -5.83 13.17 2.22
CA ASP A 83 -4.82 13.31 1.17
C ASP A 83 -5.49 13.37 -0.20
N ILE A 84 -5.42 14.55 -0.83
CA ILE A 84 -6.04 14.84 -2.12
C ILE A 84 -5.39 14.06 -3.27
N ASP A 85 -4.17 13.56 -3.09
CA ASP A 85 -3.45 12.81 -4.13
C ASP A 85 -4.16 11.49 -4.47
N TYR A 86 -4.99 10.96 -3.56
CA TYR A 86 -5.88 9.83 -3.88
C TYR A 86 -6.96 10.17 -4.91
N GLY A 87 -7.26 11.45 -5.12
CA GLY A 87 -8.17 11.95 -6.16
C GLY A 87 -7.45 12.33 -7.46
N ASP A 88 -6.11 12.35 -7.48
CA ASP A 88 -5.33 12.74 -8.65
C ASP A 88 -5.10 11.55 -9.59
N GLY A 89 -5.66 11.65 -10.80
CA GLY A 89 -5.48 10.64 -11.86
C GLY A 89 -4.02 10.43 -12.27
N LEU A 90 -3.17 11.46 -12.21
CA LEU A 90 -1.74 11.34 -12.55
C LEU A 90 -1.00 10.46 -11.54
N CYS A 91 -1.29 10.62 -10.25
CA CYS A 91 -0.77 9.78 -9.17
C CYS A 91 -1.12 8.29 -9.40
N TRP A 92 -2.37 8.01 -9.79
CA TRP A 92 -2.80 6.65 -10.13
C TRP A 92 -2.11 6.08 -11.37
N VAL A 93 -2.00 6.87 -12.43
CA VAL A 93 -1.30 6.45 -13.66
C VAL A 93 0.15 6.08 -13.33
N LEU A 94 0.83 6.89 -12.51
CA LEU A 94 2.19 6.61 -12.08
C LEU A 94 2.27 5.31 -11.29
N LEU A 95 1.40 5.09 -10.31
CA LEU A 95 1.36 3.85 -9.53
C LEU A 95 1.14 2.62 -10.41
N ILE A 96 0.12 2.65 -11.27
CA ILE A 96 -0.24 1.54 -12.16
C ILE A 96 0.92 1.20 -13.11
N SER A 97 1.64 2.21 -13.62
CA SER A 97 2.80 2.00 -14.48
C SER A 97 3.94 1.20 -13.81
N ARG A 98 3.97 1.16 -12.47
CA ARG A 98 4.95 0.41 -11.67
C ARG A 98 4.46 -0.97 -11.24
N LEU A 99 3.22 -1.33 -11.54
CA LEU A 99 2.62 -2.62 -11.20
C LEU A 99 2.30 -3.41 -12.48
N PRO A 100 3.31 -3.97 -13.17
CA PRO A 100 3.14 -4.57 -14.50
C PRO A 100 2.23 -5.82 -14.51
N ASN A 101 2.03 -6.44 -13.34
CA ASN A 101 1.18 -7.63 -13.20
C ASN A 101 -0.26 -7.30 -12.76
N LEU A 102 -0.59 -6.03 -12.54
CA LEU A 102 -1.89 -5.61 -12.03
C LEU A 102 -2.99 -5.95 -13.06
N LYS A 103 -3.94 -6.77 -12.65
CA LYS A 103 -5.10 -7.18 -13.46
C LYS A 103 -6.41 -6.62 -12.93
N SER A 104 -6.46 -6.34 -11.63
CA SER A 104 -7.66 -5.86 -10.95
C SER A 104 -7.28 -4.80 -9.94
N LEU A 105 -7.94 -3.65 -10.06
CA LEU A 105 -7.87 -2.56 -9.09
C LEU A 105 -9.29 -2.28 -8.60
N CYS A 106 -9.50 -2.37 -7.29
CA CYS A 106 -10.79 -2.06 -6.67
C CYS A 106 -10.56 -1.01 -5.60
N PHE A 107 -11.19 0.14 -5.71
CA PHE A 107 -11.06 1.19 -4.71
C PHE A 107 -12.41 1.67 -4.22
N ARG A 108 -12.49 1.89 -2.91
CA ARG A 108 -13.50 2.67 -2.22
C ARG A 108 -12.73 3.74 -1.45
N ILE A 109 -12.68 4.94 -1.98
CA ILE A 109 -11.90 6.03 -1.39
C ILE A 109 -12.88 7.13 -0.99
N ARG A 110 -12.78 7.58 0.27
CA ARG A 110 -13.49 8.74 0.80
C ARG A 110 -12.46 9.81 1.14
N ILE A 111 -12.42 10.84 0.31
CA ILE A 111 -11.56 12.01 0.52
C ILE A 111 -12.37 13.07 1.26
N TRP A 112 -11.89 13.46 2.43
CA TRP A 112 -12.46 14.56 3.21
C TRP A 112 -11.68 15.83 2.87
N ILE A 113 -12.38 16.86 2.42
CA ILE A 113 -11.83 18.18 2.02
C ILE A 113 -12.25 19.23 3.03
#